data_AF-A0A8T4SA96-F1
#
_entry.id   AF-A0A8T4SA96-F1
#
_cell.length_a   1.000
_cell.length_b   1.000
_cell.length_c   1.000
_cell.angle_alpha   90.00
_cell.angle_beta   90.00
_cell.angle_gamma   90.00
#
_symmetry.space_group_name_H-M   'P 1'
#
loop_
_entity.id
_entity.type
_entity.pdbx_description
1 polymer ?
#
loop_
_entity_poly.entity_id
_entity_poly.type
_entity_poly.pdbx_seq_one_letter_code
_entity_poly.pdbx_strand_id
1 'polypeptide(L)'
;MPCNPDKNFYPNIKNLSETRVSTMMKKQKITIVLFLLVIVSVFLFLSACSSEEKENKEDTCKVDSDCATKTCQKATCSKEKTCKYTKKDNCCGNSKCEATENSCSCKDDCKQACEGQVQIDEKNKKPVYAKFLEQKCDGEGKASTCEVMIDEQFTTPQTVTTEKKLSDLKFGITTTYTKVIDPTKANIKVAIKITDDSPNLIFPVTIKSIKLLSGQLLLGQKDVDEVLTAVGEETVQPIKISYKPSICEEEKKVSIKIDYEYNKKISSGEDLQRLSLEEKLAEKIAFVKTGEPKEINCFEK
;
A
#
# COMPACT_ATOMS: atom_id res chain seq x y z
N MET A 1 -44.55 24.25 -21.48
CA MET A 1 -44.85 22.89 -21.00
C MET A 1 -44.44 22.79 -19.54
N PRO A 2 -45.36 22.63 -18.59
CA PRO A 2 -45.00 22.42 -17.18
C PRO A 2 -44.85 20.92 -16.88
N CYS A 3 -43.75 20.54 -16.23
CA CYS A 3 -43.51 19.19 -15.74
C CYS A 3 -44.17 18.99 -14.38
N ASN A 4 -44.96 17.92 -14.30
CA ASN A 4 -45.69 17.41 -13.13
C ASN A 4 -44.76 16.55 -12.24
N PRO A 5 -44.69 16.76 -10.91
CA PRO A 5 -43.98 15.88 -10.00
C PRO A 5 -44.95 14.88 -9.37
N ASP A 6 -44.83 13.59 -9.72
CA ASP A 6 -45.68 12.56 -9.13
C ASP A 6 -44.85 11.37 -8.62
N LYS A 7 -45.00 11.14 -7.31
CA LYS A 7 -45.14 9.85 -6.61
C LYS A 7 -43.88 9.12 -6.09
N ASN A 8 -43.69 9.39 -4.80
CA ASN A 8 -43.23 8.48 -3.75
C ASN A 8 -43.58 7.00 -3.97
N PHE A 9 -42.59 6.13 -3.89
CA PHE A 9 -42.76 4.68 -3.72
C PHE A 9 -41.91 4.20 -2.55
N TYR A 10 -42.49 4.14 -1.36
CA TYR A 10 -41.93 3.45 -0.20
C TYR A 10 -42.60 2.07 -0.09
N PRO A 11 -41.88 0.94 -0.23
CA PRO A 11 -42.44 -0.35 0.11
C PRO A 11 -42.59 -0.48 1.64
N ASN A 12 -43.80 -0.82 2.04
CA ASN A 12 -44.23 -1.12 3.40
C ASN A 12 -43.68 -2.49 3.82
N ILE A 13 -42.62 -2.50 4.63
CA ILE A 13 -42.09 -3.73 5.26
C ILE A 13 -42.65 -3.81 6.68
N LYS A 14 -43.89 -4.28 6.79
CA LYS A 14 -44.42 -4.86 8.03
C LYS A 14 -44.96 -6.23 7.70
N ASN A 15 -44.65 -7.20 8.55
CA ASN A 15 -45.10 -8.60 8.58
C ASN A 15 -44.14 -9.63 7.96
N LEU A 16 -43.05 -9.93 8.68
CA LEU A 16 -42.26 -11.16 8.47
C LEU A 16 -41.59 -11.70 9.76
N SER A 17 -42.09 -11.35 10.95
CA SER A 17 -41.39 -11.61 12.23
C SER A 17 -41.91 -12.75 13.11
N GLU A 18 -42.98 -13.48 12.76
CA GLU A 18 -43.64 -14.35 13.77
C GLU A 18 -43.57 -15.87 13.54
N THR A 19 -42.84 -16.39 12.55
CA THR A 19 -42.79 -17.85 12.29
C THR A 19 -41.45 -18.54 12.59
N ARG A 20 -40.48 -17.85 13.22
CA ARG A 20 -39.11 -18.41 13.45
C ARG A 20 -38.70 -18.64 14.91
N VAL A 21 -39.62 -18.58 15.88
CA VAL A 21 -39.23 -18.77 17.30
C VAL A 21 -39.36 -20.23 17.77
N SER A 22 -40.23 -21.03 17.16
CA SER A 22 -40.52 -22.39 17.67
C SER A 22 -39.49 -23.47 17.28
N THR A 23 -38.82 -23.34 16.13
CA THR A 23 -37.79 -24.31 15.68
C THR A 23 -36.41 -24.08 16.28
N MET A 24 -36.18 -22.91 16.91
CA MET A 24 -34.87 -22.54 17.47
C MET A 24 -34.60 -23.19 18.83
N MET A 25 -35.65 -23.45 19.64
CA MET A 25 -35.47 -24.08 20.96
C MET A 25 -35.20 -25.59 20.92
N LYS A 26 -35.62 -26.30 19.86
CA LYS A 26 -35.28 -27.73 19.69
C LYS A 26 -33.84 -27.94 19.23
N LYS A 27 -33.30 -27.06 18.36
CA LYS A 27 -31.91 -27.15 17.92
C LYS A 27 -30.92 -26.82 19.04
N GLN A 28 -31.23 -25.85 19.90
CA GLN A 28 -30.35 -25.46 21.00
C GLN A 28 -30.15 -26.58 22.04
N LYS A 29 -31.18 -27.39 22.33
CA LYS A 29 -31.07 -28.54 23.25
C LYS A 29 -30.21 -29.67 22.67
N ILE A 30 -30.26 -29.90 21.36
CA ILE A 30 -29.43 -30.91 20.69
C ILE A 30 -27.96 -30.48 20.67
N THR A 31 -27.67 -29.20 20.44
CA THR A 31 -26.28 -28.69 20.45
C THR A 31 -25.63 -28.79 21.83
N ILE A 32 -26.37 -28.53 22.91
CA ILE A 32 -25.85 -28.63 24.28
C ILE A 32 -25.51 -30.08 24.65
N VAL A 33 -26.34 -31.06 24.25
CA VAL A 33 -26.08 -32.47 24.52
C VAL A 33 -24.87 -32.98 23.73
N LEU A 34 -24.71 -32.56 22.46
CA LEU A 34 -23.51 -32.87 21.67
C LEU A 34 -22.24 -32.25 22.27
N PHE A 35 -22.31 -31.01 22.75
CA PHE A 35 -21.17 -30.34 23.38
C PHE A 35 -20.74 -31.02 24.69
N LEU A 36 -21.69 -31.48 25.50
CA LEU A 36 -21.41 -32.26 26.71
C LEU A 36 -20.78 -33.62 26.40
N LEU A 37 -21.24 -34.32 25.35
CA LEU A 37 -20.65 -35.58 24.89
C LEU A 37 -19.19 -35.41 24.41
N VAL A 38 -18.89 -34.30 23.72
CA VAL A 38 -17.53 -33.97 23.29
C VAL A 38 -16.64 -33.63 24.49
N ILE A 39 -17.14 -32.87 25.47
CA ILE A 39 -16.37 -32.58 26.69
C ILE A 39 -16.04 -33.86 27.45
N VAL A 40 -17.02 -34.77 27.63
CA VAL A 40 -16.80 -36.05 28.32
C VAL A 40 -15.81 -36.94 27.54
N SER A 41 -15.85 -36.95 26.20
CA SER A 41 -14.86 -37.71 25.43
C SER A 41 -13.45 -37.13 25.56
N VAL A 42 -13.30 -35.79 25.55
CA VAL A 42 -12.01 -35.13 25.77
C VAL A 42 -11.45 -35.45 27.16
N PHE A 43 -12.28 -35.46 28.20
CA PHE A 43 -11.84 -35.85 29.55
C PHE A 43 -11.41 -37.32 29.65
N LEU A 44 -12.01 -38.23 28.87
CA LEU A 44 -11.59 -39.64 28.79
C LEU A 44 -10.28 -39.84 28.02
N PHE A 45 -9.94 -38.96 27.08
CA PHE A 45 -8.64 -39.00 26.40
C PHE A 45 -7.50 -38.41 27.23
N LEU A 46 -7.78 -37.48 28.15
CA LEU A 46 -6.76 -36.88 29.01
C LEU A 46 -6.24 -37.83 30.11
N SER A 47 -7.00 -38.86 30.49
CA SER A 47 -6.56 -39.86 31.49
C SER A 47 -5.75 -41.03 30.91
N ALA A 48 -5.59 -41.11 29.58
CA ALA A 48 -4.86 -42.19 28.91
C ALA A 48 -3.43 -41.82 28.45
N CYS A 49 -2.97 -40.60 28.72
CA CYS A 49 -1.60 -40.16 28.45
C CYS A 49 -0.83 -39.91 29.77
N SER A 50 -0.72 -40.91 30.64
CA SER A 50 0.42 -40.99 31.56
C SER A 50 1.53 -41.79 30.89
N SER A 51 2.04 -41.25 29.78
CA SER A 51 3.29 -41.72 29.21
C SER A 51 4.39 -41.40 30.20
N GLU A 52 4.99 -42.47 30.73
CA GLU A 52 6.21 -42.56 31.52
C GLU A 52 7.04 -41.27 31.49
N GLU A 53 7.25 -40.69 32.67
CA GLU A 53 8.37 -39.79 32.94
C GLU A 53 9.64 -40.45 32.41
N LYS A 54 10.06 -40.05 31.21
CA LYS A 54 11.47 -40.07 30.87
C LYS A 54 12.11 -39.09 31.84
N GLU A 55 12.54 -39.62 32.98
CA GLU A 55 13.52 -39.00 33.86
C GLU A 55 14.50 -38.26 32.98
N ASN A 56 14.55 -36.94 33.19
CA ASN A 56 15.62 -36.09 32.73
C ASN A 56 16.91 -36.74 33.20
N LYS A 57 17.53 -37.56 32.33
CA LYS A 57 18.91 -37.96 32.48
C LYS A 57 19.66 -36.65 32.46
N GLU A 58 19.94 -36.12 33.65
CA GLU A 58 20.71 -34.91 33.82
C GLU A 58 21.92 -35.03 32.89
N ASP A 59 22.05 -34.05 31.98
CA ASP A 59 23.13 -33.96 31.00
C ASP A 59 24.45 -33.88 31.77
N THR A 60 24.93 -35.04 32.19
CA THR A 60 26.14 -35.21 32.99
C THR A 60 27.31 -35.27 32.04
N CYS A 61 28.25 -34.33 32.20
CA CYS A 61 29.40 -34.17 31.32
C CYS A 61 30.69 -34.38 32.10
N LYS A 62 31.73 -34.84 31.40
CA LYS A 62 33.12 -34.88 31.89
C LYS A 62 33.96 -33.82 31.21
N VAL A 63 33.67 -33.52 29.95
CA VAL A 63 34.33 -32.49 29.14
C VAL A 63 33.30 -31.70 28.33
N ASP A 64 33.67 -30.52 27.84
CA ASP A 64 32.77 -29.65 27.07
C ASP A 64 32.18 -30.35 25.83
N SER A 65 32.92 -31.27 25.21
CA SER A 65 32.47 -32.04 24.04
C SER A 65 31.40 -33.07 24.35
N ASP A 66 31.17 -33.40 25.63
CA ASP A 66 30.07 -34.30 26.04
C ASP A 66 28.72 -33.58 26.00
N CYS A 67 28.71 -32.25 25.96
CA CYS A 67 27.49 -31.46 25.89
C CYS A 67 26.98 -31.36 24.45
N ALA A 68 25.67 -31.55 24.27
CA ALA A 68 25.03 -31.44 22.97
C ALA A 68 25.19 -30.02 22.42
N THR A 69 25.78 -29.87 21.24
CA THR A 69 25.86 -28.56 20.57
C THR A 69 24.46 -28.04 20.25
N LYS A 70 24.16 -26.83 20.73
CA LYS A 70 22.93 -26.09 20.41
C LYS A 70 23.28 -24.88 19.55
N THR A 71 22.49 -24.62 18.52
CA THR A 71 22.65 -23.43 17.67
C THR A 71 22.64 -22.18 18.54
N CYS A 72 23.59 -21.28 18.33
CA CYS A 72 23.73 -20.01 19.06
C CYS A 72 23.89 -20.11 20.58
N GLN A 73 24.34 -21.26 21.08
CA GLN A 73 24.75 -21.43 22.46
C GLN A 73 26.12 -22.10 22.53
N LYS A 74 26.99 -21.59 23.39
CA LYS A 74 28.24 -22.24 23.76
C LYS A 74 27.96 -23.17 24.93
N ALA A 75 28.20 -24.46 24.73
CA ALA A 75 28.11 -25.47 25.76
C ALA A 75 29.43 -25.55 26.53
N THR A 76 29.36 -25.64 27.86
CA THR A 76 30.51 -25.81 28.75
C THR A 76 30.14 -26.78 29.86
N CYS A 77 31.04 -27.70 30.20
CA CYS A 77 30.85 -28.59 31.31
C CYS A 77 31.17 -27.88 32.63
N SER A 78 30.19 -27.76 33.51
CA SER A 78 30.35 -27.07 34.77
C SER A 78 31.14 -27.91 35.79
N LYS A 79 31.61 -27.27 36.87
CA LYS A 79 32.24 -27.99 38.00
C LYS A 79 31.31 -29.00 38.67
N GLU A 80 29.99 -28.81 38.55
CA GLU A 80 28.95 -29.72 39.05
C GLU A 80 28.71 -30.90 38.08
N LYS A 81 29.53 -31.05 37.03
CA LYS A 81 29.40 -32.05 35.96
C LYS A 81 28.09 -31.94 35.20
N THR A 82 27.55 -30.73 35.07
CA THR A 82 26.33 -30.44 34.31
C THR A 82 26.65 -29.54 33.12
N CYS A 83 26.00 -29.79 31.98
CA CYS A 83 26.15 -28.93 30.81
C CYS A 83 25.51 -27.56 31.02
N LYS A 84 26.34 -26.51 31.05
CA LYS A 84 25.90 -25.11 31.09
C LYS A 84 25.98 -24.52 29.68
N TYR A 85 24.88 -23.93 29.24
CA TYR A 85 24.74 -23.29 27.93
C TYR A 85 24.73 -21.78 28.09
N THR A 86 25.73 -21.10 27.54
CA THR A 86 25.77 -19.64 27.47
C THR A 86 25.40 -19.17 26.07
N LYS A 87 24.50 -18.19 25.97
CA LYS A 87 24.11 -17.59 24.69
C LYS A 87 25.33 -16.99 23.98
N LYS A 88 25.45 -17.24 22.69
CA LYS A 88 26.48 -16.60 21.85
C LYS A 88 25.95 -15.26 21.36
N ASP A 89 26.73 -14.21 21.51
CA ASP A 89 26.38 -12.89 20.97
C ASP A 89 26.38 -12.91 19.42
N ASN A 90 25.55 -12.07 18.83
CA ASN A 90 25.28 -11.85 17.40
C ASN A 90 24.94 -13.14 16.65
N CYS A 91 24.01 -13.92 17.22
CA CYS A 91 23.65 -15.23 16.71
C CYS A 91 22.16 -15.48 16.85
N CYS A 92 21.49 -15.55 15.70
CA CYS A 92 20.05 -15.78 15.63
C CYS A 92 19.61 -17.14 16.16
N GLY A 93 18.69 -17.15 17.10
CA GLY A 93 18.22 -18.30 17.86
C GLY A 93 18.75 -18.33 19.30
N ASN A 94 19.40 -17.25 19.77
CA ASN A 94 19.84 -17.14 21.17
C ASN A 94 18.72 -16.63 22.11
N SER A 95 17.52 -16.39 21.58
CA SER A 95 16.33 -15.85 22.25
C SER A 95 16.51 -14.43 22.80
N LYS A 96 17.37 -13.62 22.20
CA LYS A 96 17.59 -12.21 22.54
C LYS A 96 17.81 -11.43 21.25
N CYS A 97 16.86 -10.57 20.88
CA CYS A 97 17.05 -9.64 19.75
C CYS A 97 18.14 -8.63 20.11
N GLU A 98 19.29 -8.74 19.44
CA GLU A 98 20.43 -7.86 19.67
C GLU A 98 20.34 -6.57 18.84
N ALA A 99 21.17 -5.56 19.16
CA ALA A 99 21.09 -4.25 18.51
C ALA A 99 21.43 -4.28 17.01
N THR A 100 22.14 -5.30 16.56
CA THR A 100 22.50 -5.57 15.16
C THR A 100 21.48 -6.47 14.45
N GLU A 101 20.50 -7.00 15.19
CA GLU A 101 19.46 -7.88 14.69
C GLU A 101 18.13 -7.14 14.59
N ASN A 102 17.31 -7.59 13.64
CA ASN A 102 15.94 -7.12 13.50
C ASN A 102 15.07 -8.30 13.04
N SER A 103 13.78 -8.04 12.91
CA SER A 103 12.78 -9.00 12.46
C SER A 103 13.08 -9.69 11.12
N CYS A 104 13.85 -9.03 10.25
CA CYS A 104 14.22 -9.51 8.93
C CYS A 104 15.52 -10.32 8.94
N SER A 105 16.49 -9.95 9.79
CA SER A 105 17.76 -10.67 9.93
C SER A 105 17.71 -11.80 10.95
N CYS A 106 16.80 -11.75 11.92
CA CYS A 106 16.57 -12.79 12.92
C CYS A 106 15.13 -12.85 13.48
N LYS A 107 14.24 -13.53 12.75
CA LYS A 107 12.82 -13.71 13.14
C LYS A 107 12.64 -14.49 14.46
N ASP A 108 13.57 -15.39 14.79
CA ASP A 108 13.49 -16.25 15.98
C ASP A 108 13.67 -15.46 17.28
N ASP A 109 14.55 -14.45 17.27
CA ASP A 109 14.88 -13.66 18.46
C ASP A 109 14.15 -12.32 18.50
N CYS A 110 13.89 -11.70 17.34
CA CYS A 110 13.22 -10.43 17.20
C CYS A 110 11.71 -10.62 16.97
N LYS A 111 10.96 -10.64 18.08
CA LYS A 111 9.52 -10.97 18.13
C LYS A 111 8.58 -10.03 17.34
N GLN A 112 9.01 -8.84 16.95
CA GLN A 112 8.20 -8.01 16.06
C GLN A 112 8.21 -8.65 14.68
N ALA A 113 7.06 -8.96 14.10
CA ALA A 113 7.02 -9.41 12.71
C ALA A 113 7.24 -8.19 11.81
N CYS A 114 8.14 -8.28 10.82
CA CYS A 114 8.22 -7.31 9.73
C CYS A 114 7.42 -7.80 8.52
N GLU A 115 6.17 -8.14 8.78
CA GLU A 115 5.25 -8.71 7.81
C GLU A 115 3.83 -8.23 8.15
N GLY A 116 3.08 -7.84 7.13
CA GLY A 116 1.65 -7.52 7.25
C GLY A 116 1.33 -6.03 7.18
N GLN A 117 0.07 -5.70 7.43
CA GLN A 117 -0.44 -4.35 7.26
C GLN A 117 0.14 -3.38 8.29
N VAL A 118 0.49 -2.17 7.85
CA VAL A 118 0.99 -1.12 8.73
C VAL A 118 -0.13 -0.64 9.65
N GLN A 119 0.14 -0.62 10.96
CA GLN A 119 -0.77 0.00 11.92
C GLN A 119 -0.54 1.51 11.96
N ILE A 120 -1.61 2.27 11.76
CA ILE A 120 -1.65 3.73 11.88
C ILE A 120 -2.36 4.04 13.20
N ASP A 121 -1.63 4.57 14.19
CA ASP A 121 -2.29 5.03 15.41
C ASP A 121 -2.87 6.43 15.20
N GLU A 122 -4.20 6.53 15.33
CA GLU A 122 -4.87 7.82 15.44
C GLU A 122 -4.97 8.21 16.92
N LYS A 123 -4.61 9.46 17.24
CA LYS A 123 -4.66 10.02 18.60
C LYS A 123 -6.03 9.78 19.25
N ASN A 124 -6.02 9.10 20.41
CA ASN A 124 -7.21 8.75 21.20
C ASN A 124 -8.23 7.83 20.50
N LYS A 125 -7.84 7.13 19.44
CA LYS A 125 -8.72 6.18 18.74
C LYS A 125 -8.11 4.79 18.68
N LYS A 126 -8.94 3.83 18.29
CA LYS A 126 -8.46 2.48 18.00
C LYS A 126 -7.51 2.54 16.81
N PRO A 127 -6.44 1.74 16.81
CA PRO A 127 -5.53 1.67 15.68
C PRO A 127 -6.28 1.26 14.41
N VAL A 128 -5.90 1.89 13.29
CA VAL A 128 -6.44 1.61 11.96
C VAL A 128 -5.32 1.00 11.12
N TYR A 129 -5.63 -0.02 10.33
CA TYR A 129 -4.65 -0.60 9.42
C TYR A 129 -4.60 0.20 8.12
N ALA A 130 -3.39 0.48 7.66
CA ALA A 130 -3.11 1.08 6.37
C ALA A 130 -3.69 0.20 5.24
N LYS A 131 -4.25 0.84 4.22
CA LYS A 131 -4.93 0.15 3.13
C LYS A 131 -3.97 -0.26 2.01
N PHE A 132 -2.90 0.49 1.81
CA PHE A 132 -2.00 0.40 0.68
C PHE A 132 -0.55 0.08 1.08
N LEU A 133 -0.27 0.11 2.38
CA LEU A 133 1.07 -0.07 2.94
C LEU A 133 1.20 -1.40 3.70
N GLU A 134 2.32 -2.07 3.50
CA GLU A 134 2.73 -3.25 4.25
C GLU A 134 4.14 -3.07 4.83
N GLN A 135 4.41 -3.77 5.93
CA GLN A 135 5.77 -3.93 6.43
C GLN A 135 6.40 -5.14 5.74
N LYS A 136 7.58 -4.94 5.19
CA LYS A 136 8.35 -5.98 4.50
C LYS A 136 9.84 -5.73 4.70
N CYS A 137 10.60 -6.81 4.65
CA CYS A 137 12.05 -6.76 4.68
C CYS A 137 12.61 -6.29 3.34
N ASP A 138 13.46 -5.27 3.34
CA ASP A 138 14.11 -4.78 2.12
C ASP A 138 15.29 -5.69 1.74
N GLY A 139 15.01 -6.69 0.90
CA GLY A 139 16.01 -7.62 0.39
C GLY A 139 16.21 -8.86 1.26
N GLU A 140 17.35 -9.54 1.06
CA GLU A 140 17.63 -10.85 1.63
C GLU A 140 18.82 -10.82 2.60
N GLY A 141 18.70 -11.55 3.72
CA GLY A 141 19.80 -11.82 4.63
C GLY A 141 20.03 -10.74 5.70
N LYS A 142 21.26 -10.69 6.23
CA LYS A 142 21.61 -9.96 7.47
C LYS A 142 21.57 -8.43 7.38
N ALA A 143 21.52 -7.88 6.18
CA ALA A 143 21.44 -6.43 5.96
C ALA A 143 20.00 -5.95 5.70
N SER A 144 19.02 -6.85 5.69
CA SER A 144 17.62 -6.48 5.53
C SER A 144 17.15 -5.68 6.73
N THR A 145 16.54 -4.55 6.46
CA THR A 145 15.83 -3.68 7.39
C THR A 145 14.34 -3.86 7.21
N CYS A 146 13.58 -3.54 8.26
CA CYS A 146 12.15 -3.54 8.14
C CYS A 146 11.68 -2.22 7.55
N GLU A 147 11.10 -2.25 6.36
CA GLU A 147 10.57 -1.06 5.70
C GLU A 147 9.05 -1.14 5.54
N VAL A 148 8.41 0.02 5.54
CA VAL A 148 7.05 0.18 5.07
C VAL A 148 7.10 0.42 3.57
N MET A 149 6.47 -0.46 2.80
CA MET A 149 6.42 -0.42 1.34
C MET A 149 4.97 -0.35 0.85
N ILE A 150 4.79 0.02 -0.42
CA ILE A 150 3.50 -0.13 -1.10
C ILE A 150 3.27 -1.62 -1.34
N ASP A 151 2.12 -2.12 -0.93
CA ASP A 151 1.71 -3.49 -1.22
C ASP A 151 1.73 -3.73 -2.75
N GLU A 152 2.41 -4.80 -3.16
CA GLU A 152 2.69 -5.14 -4.54
C GLU A 152 1.43 -5.14 -5.42
N GLN A 153 0.26 -5.47 -4.86
CA GLN A 153 -1.00 -5.47 -5.60
C GLN A 153 -1.38 -4.09 -6.17
N PHE A 154 -0.86 -3.01 -5.60
CA PHE A 154 -1.13 -1.63 -6.02
C PHE A 154 -0.02 -1.01 -6.89
N THR A 155 1.03 -1.75 -7.20
CA THR A 155 2.19 -1.26 -7.99
C THR A 155 2.00 -1.35 -9.50
N THR A 156 0.90 -1.96 -9.97
CA THR A 156 0.63 -2.12 -11.40
C THR A 156 0.32 -0.77 -12.06
N PRO A 157 1.06 -0.36 -13.12
CA PRO A 157 0.77 0.86 -13.85
C PRO A 157 -0.56 0.81 -14.59
N GLN A 158 -1.29 1.92 -14.56
CA GLN A 158 -2.50 2.17 -15.34
C GLN A 158 -2.17 3.19 -16.43
N THR A 159 -2.77 3.00 -17.61
CA THR A 159 -2.65 3.94 -18.73
C THR A 159 -4.04 4.43 -19.10
N VAL A 160 -4.22 5.75 -19.11
CA VAL A 160 -5.48 6.41 -19.48
C VAL A 160 -5.20 7.33 -20.67
N THR A 161 -5.96 7.16 -21.74
CA THR A 161 -5.87 8.00 -22.93
C THR A 161 -7.15 8.80 -23.09
N THR A 162 -7.01 10.11 -23.25
CA THR A 162 -8.15 11.01 -23.46
C THR A 162 -7.89 11.91 -24.65
N GLU A 163 -8.96 12.28 -25.35
CA GLU A 163 -8.89 13.22 -26.45
C GLU A 163 -9.59 14.52 -26.07
N LYS A 164 -8.93 15.65 -26.33
CA LYS A 164 -9.48 16.99 -26.11
C LYS A 164 -9.52 17.75 -27.42
N LYS A 165 -10.73 17.96 -27.91
CA LYS A 165 -10.99 18.84 -29.05
C LYS A 165 -11.02 20.29 -28.57
N LEU A 166 -10.20 21.12 -29.17
CA LEU A 166 -10.14 22.56 -28.97
C LEU A 166 -10.65 23.26 -30.26
N SER A 167 -10.59 24.59 -30.29
CA SER A 167 -11.05 25.36 -31.46
C SER A 167 -10.23 25.05 -32.71
N ASP A 168 -8.91 25.04 -32.59
CA ASP A 168 -8.00 25.00 -33.74
C ASP A 168 -7.10 23.76 -33.80
N LEU A 169 -7.22 22.86 -32.81
CA LEU A 169 -6.48 21.61 -32.76
C LEU A 169 -7.15 20.57 -31.85
N LYS A 170 -6.69 19.33 -31.95
CA LYS A 170 -7.08 18.22 -31.08
C LYS A 170 -5.84 17.60 -30.45
N PHE A 171 -5.85 17.47 -29.13
CA PHE A 171 -4.82 16.74 -28.39
C PHE A 171 -5.30 15.32 -28.05
N GLY A 172 -4.42 14.34 -28.20
CA GLY A 172 -4.45 13.07 -27.48
C GLY A 172 -3.51 13.17 -26.29
N ILE A 173 -4.02 12.86 -25.09
CA ILE A 173 -3.28 12.91 -23.83
C ILE A 173 -3.29 11.50 -23.26
N THR A 174 -2.11 10.87 -23.18
CA THR A 174 -1.95 9.55 -22.58
C THR A 174 -1.18 9.67 -21.28
N THR A 175 -1.81 9.29 -20.17
CA THR A 175 -1.21 9.36 -18.83
C THR A 175 -0.94 7.95 -18.32
N THR A 176 0.30 7.67 -17.93
CA THR A 176 0.69 6.42 -17.28
C THR A 176 1.09 6.67 -15.83
N TYR A 177 0.46 5.99 -14.88
CA TYR A 177 0.67 6.17 -13.43
C TYR A 177 0.28 4.92 -12.64
N THR A 178 0.77 4.77 -11.41
CA THR A 178 0.26 3.76 -10.47
C THR A 178 -0.82 4.37 -9.58
N LYS A 179 -1.80 3.56 -9.15
CA LYS A 179 -2.91 4.03 -8.31
C LYS A 179 -2.43 4.51 -6.93
N VAL A 180 -1.40 3.87 -6.41
CA VAL A 180 -0.70 4.24 -5.17
C VAL A 180 0.70 4.72 -5.53
N ILE A 181 1.09 5.87 -4.98
CA ILE A 181 2.29 6.58 -5.35
C ILE A 181 3.06 6.95 -4.09
N ASP A 182 4.34 6.59 -4.05
CA ASP A 182 5.33 7.24 -3.19
C ASP A 182 5.90 8.46 -3.92
N PRO A 183 5.61 9.70 -3.46
CA PRO A 183 6.09 10.91 -4.12
C PRO A 183 7.61 11.01 -4.26
N THR A 184 8.37 10.29 -3.43
CA THR A 184 9.84 10.35 -3.43
C THR A 184 10.46 9.48 -4.53
N LYS A 185 9.76 8.41 -4.93
CA LYS A 185 10.27 7.39 -5.86
C LYS A 185 9.57 7.42 -7.22
N ALA A 186 8.28 7.80 -7.26
CA ALA A 186 7.45 7.67 -8.45
C ALA A 186 7.39 8.92 -9.34
N ASN A 187 7.07 8.71 -10.62
CA ASN A 187 6.79 9.74 -11.60
C ASN A 187 5.50 9.41 -12.34
N ILE A 188 4.73 10.42 -12.71
CA ILE A 188 3.60 10.27 -13.63
C ILE A 188 4.07 10.63 -15.03
N LYS A 189 3.91 9.72 -15.99
CA LYS A 189 4.27 9.98 -17.39
C LYS A 189 3.07 10.54 -18.14
N VAL A 190 3.25 11.68 -18.80
CA VAL A 190 2.23 12.31 -19.64
C VAL A 190 2.76 12.40 -21.05
N ALA A 191 2.10 11.71 -21.97
CA ALA A 191 2.33 11.82 -23.40
C ALA A 191 1.27 12.75 -24.01
N ILE A 192 1.72 13.70 -24.84
CA ILE A 192 0.87 14.68 -25.50
C ILE A 192 1.12 14.55 -27.00
N LYS A 193 0.05 14.28 -27.74
CA LYS A 193 0.08 14.08 -29.19
C LYS A 193 -0.92 15.01 -29.87
N ILE A 194 -0.54 15.62 -30.99
CA ILE A 194 -1.52 16.33 -31.84
C ILE A 194 -2.19 15.29 -32.73
N THR A 195 -3.51 15.16 -32.61
CA THR A 195 -4.27 14.15 -33.35
C THR A 195 -5.06 14.71 -34.53
N ASP A 196 -5.30 16.02 -34.55
CA ASP A 196 -6.00 16.73 -35.62
C ASP A 196 -5.69 18.24 -35.51
N ASP A 197 -5.80 18.97 -36.61
CA ASP A 197 -5.56 20.41 -36.70
C ASP A 197 -6.66 21.14 -37.51
N SER A 198 -6.68 22.46 -37.41
CA SER A 198 -7.54 23.31 -38.24
C SER A 198 -6.71 24.06 -39.29
N PRO A 199 -7.29 24.45 -40.44
CA PRO A 199 -6.59 25.27 -41.44
C PRO A 199 -6.13 26.65 -40.93
N ASN A 200 -6.60 27.07 -39.75
CA ASN A 200 -6.22 28.34 -39.13
C ASN A 200 -5.06 28.18 -38.14
N LEU A 201 -4.67 26.96 -37.78
CA LEU A 201 -3.51 26.72 -36.95
C LEU A 201 -2.22 26.88 -37.79
N ILE A 202 -1.24 27.58 -37.22
CA ILE A 202 0.10 27.71 -37.78
C ILE A 202 1.06 27.03 -36.80
N PHE A 203 1.70 25.97 -37.28
CA PHE A 203 2.75 25.27 -36.53
C PHE A 203 3.99 26.17 -36.33
N PRO A 204 4.78 25.96 -35.25
CA PRO A 204 4.65 24.85 -34.30
C PRO A 204 3.72 25.13 -33.11
N VAL A 205 3.26 24.06 -32.47
CA VAL A 205 2.64 24.12 -31.15
C VAL A 205 3.72 23.87 -30.09
N THR A 206 3.88 24.80 -29.16
CA THR A 206 4.87 24.68 -28.08
C THR A 206 4.18 24.31 -26.77
N ILE A 207 4.59 23.20 -26.16
CA ILE A 207 4.16 22.78 -24.82
C ILE A 207 5.07 23.45 -23.79
N LYS A 208 4.53 24.38 -23.00
CA LYS A 208 5.30 25.18 -22.05
C LYS A 208 5.49 24.47 -20.71
N SER A 209 4.39 24.02 -20.11
CA SER A 209 4.46 23.32 -18.82
C SER A 209 3.35 22.29 -18.67
N ILE A 210 3.62 21.28 -17.86
CA ILE A 210 2.63 20.29 -17.44
C ILE A 210 2.59 20.28 -15.92
N LYS A 211 1.39 20.47 -15.36
CA LYS A 211 1.14 20.56 -13.92
C LYS A 211 0.17 19.47 -13.48
N LEU A 212 0.47 18.84 -12.36
CA LEU A 212 -0.43 17.93 -11.66
C LEU A 212 -1.09 18.70 -10.51
N LEU A 213 -2.41 18.72 -10.49
CA LEU A 213 -3.20 19.50 -9.53
C LEU A 213 -4.19 18.61 -8.78
N SER A 214 -4.53 18.99 -7.55
CA SER A 214 -5.71 18.51 -6.83
C SER A 214 -6.51 19.71 -6.34
N GLY A 215 -7.47 20.15 -7.16
CA GLY A 215 -8.11 21.45 -6.96
C GLY A 215 -7.09 22.57 -7.21
N GLN A 216 -6.80 23.37 -6.18
CA GLN A 216 -5.78 24.43 -6.25
C GLN A 216 -4.39 23.98 -5.79
N LEU A 217 -4.27 22.77 -5.24
CA LEU A 217 -3.01 22.24 -4.70
C LEU A 217 -2.13 21.73 -5.84
N LEU A 218 -0.91 22.26 -5.94
CA LEU A 218 0.11 21.77 -6.88
C LEU A 218 0.76 20.49 -6.33
N LEU A 219 0.62 19.39 -7.08
CA LEU A 219 1.19 18.09 -6.72
C LEU A 219 2.55 17.84 -7.38
N GLY A 220 2.77 18.42 -8.56
CA GLY A 220 4.01 18.32 -9.32
C GLY A 220 3.93 19.20 -10.56
N GLN A 221 5.09 19.60 -11.08
CA GLN A 221 5.20 20.40 -12.29
C GLN A 221 6.45 20.01 -13.06
N LYS A 222 6.36 20.11 -14.38
CA LYS A 222 7.53 20.10 -15.27
C LYS A 222 7.39 21.22 -16.30
N ASP A 223 8.44 22.01 -16.44
CA ASP A 223 8.61 22.93 -17.55
C ASP A 223 9.28 22.15 -18.69
N VAL A 224 8.76 22.31 -19.90
CA VAL A 224 8.95 21.33 -20.99
C VAL A 224 9.54 22.00 -22.24
N ASP A 225 9.03 23.17 -22.64
CA ASP A 225 9.44 23.91 -23.87
C ASP A 225 9.61 23.02 -25.12
N GLU A 226 8.79 21.96 -25.23
CA GLU A 226 8.82 21.02 -26.35
C GLU A 226 7.99 21.54 -27.52
N VAL A 227 8.46 21.29 -28.72
CA VAL A 227 7.90 21.83 -29.96
C VAL A 227 7.35 20.69 -30.79
N LEU A 228 6.05 20.74 -31.10
CA LEU A 228 5.38 19.81 -31.99
C LEU A 228 5.11 20.53 -33.32
N THR A 229 5.69 20.03 -34.40
CA THR A 229 5.73 20.67 -35.72
C THR A 229 4.69 20.15 -36.70
N ALA A 230 4.04 19.03 -36.39
CA ALA A 230 3.02 18.42 -37.25
C ALA A 230 1.99 17.58 -36.47
N VAL A 231 0.85 17.30 -37.11
CA VAL A 231 -0.11 16.29 -36.66
C VAL A 231 0.56 14.92 -36.62
N GLY A 232 0.32 14.17 -35.55
CA GLY A 232 0.90 12.85 -35.32
C GLY A 232 2.15 12.85 -34.44
N GLU A 233 2.80 14.00 -34.25
CA GLU A 233 3.94 14.13 -33.34
C GLU A 233 3.50 14.04 -31.88
N GLU A 234 4.38 13.46 -31.07
CA GLU A 234 4.15 13.19 -29.65
C GLU A 234 5.38 13.59 -28.83
N THR A 235 5.14 14.13 -27.64
CA THR A 235 6.17 14.31 -26.61
C THR A 235 5.76 13.57 -25.34
N VAL A 236 6.73 12.92 -24.68
CA VAL A 236 6.50 12.12 -23.47
C VAL A 236 7.30 12.70 -22.31
N GLN A 237 6.58 13.12 -21.27
CA GLN A 237 7.16 13.88 -20.17
C GLN A 237 6.92 13.18 -18.83
N PRO A 238 7.99 12.73 -18.13
CA PRO A 238 7.88 12.27 -16.75
C PRO A 238 7.77 13.48 -15.81
N ILE A 239 6.71 13.53 -15.01
CA ILE A 239 6.48 14.59 -14.02
C ILE A 239 6.83 14.05 -12.64
N LYS A 240 7.83 14.68 -12.02
CA LYS A 240 8.20 14.40 -10.63
C LYS A 240 7.15 14.99 -9.70
N ILE A 241 6.79 14.21 -8.69
CA ILE A 241 5.79 14.61 -7.70
C ILE A 241 6.53 15.33 -6.58
N SER A 242 6.16 16.59 -6.33
CA SER A 242 6.71 17.40 -5.24
C SER A 242 5.82 17.39 -4.00
N TYR A 243 4.62 16.83 -4.12
CA TYR A 243 3.66 16.71 -3.02
C TYR A 243 4.22 15.86 -1.88
N LYS A 244 4.00 16.31 -0.64
CA LYS A 244 4.29 15.55 0.56
C LYS A 244 2.96 15.33 1.31
N PRO A 245 2.45 14.09 1.40
CA PRO A 245 1.19 13.83 2.10
C PRO A 245 1.34 14.20 3.59
N SER A 246 0.28 14.74 4.18
CA SER A 246 0.29 15.13 5.59
C SER A 246 0.24 13.89 6.50
N ILE A 247 -0.59 12.92 6.14
CA ILE A 247 -0.75 11.62 6.79
C ILE A 247 -0.08 10.50 5.99
N CYS A 248 -0.13 9.25 6.48
CA CYS A 248 0.53 8.12 5.81
C CYS A 248 -0.11 7.70 4.50
N GLU A 249 -1.42 7.84 4.37
CA GLU A 249 -2.16 7.55 3.15
C GLU A 249 -3.16 8.65 2.86
N GLU A 250 -3.04 9.31 1.72
CA GLU A 250 -3.94 10.39 1.34
C GLU A 250 -4.40 10.26 -0.11
N GLU A 251 -5.71 10.10 -0.30
CA GLU A 251 -6.30 10.02 -1.64
C GLU A 251 -6.65 11.41 -2.17
N LYS A 252 -6.14 11.76 -3.36
CA LYS A 252 -6.46 13.01 -4.06
C LYS A 252 -7.09 12.75 -5.42
N LYS A 253 -7.99 13.64 -5.84
CA LYS A 253 -8.45 13.70 -7.24
C LYS A 253 -7.43 14.51 -8.02
N VAL A 254 -6.78 13.88 -8.99
CA VAL A 254 -5.69 14.51 -9.74
C VAL A 254 -6.21 15.02 -11.09
N SER A 255 -5.82 16.24 -11.45
CA SER A 255 -5.96 16.78 -12.79
C SER A 255 -4.61 17.14 -13.39
N ILE A 256 -4.53 17.08 -14.70
CA ILE A 256 -3.36 17.40 -15.50
C ILE A 256 -3.68 18.68 -16.24
N LYS A 257 -2.94 19.75 -15.94
CA LYS A 257 -3.04 21.01 -16.64
C LYS A 257 -1.84 21.16 -17.59
N ILE A 258 -2.12 21.39 -18.86
CA ILE A 258 -1.11 21.58 -19.91
C ILE A 258 -1.22 23.02 -20.40
N ASP A 259 -0.15 23.79 -20.23
CA ASP A 259 -0.01 25.15 -20.75
C ASP A 259 0.73 25.08 -22.11
N TYR A 260 0.15 25.67 -23.16
CA TYR A 260 0.66 25.59 -24.53
C TYR A 260 0.44 26.89 -25.31
N GLU A 261 1.23 27.09 -26.36
CA GLU A 261 1.09 28.24 -27.26
C GLU A 261 1.30 27.87 -28.74
N TYR A 262 0.64 28.60 -29.63
CA TYR A 262 0.75 28.43 -31.09
C TYR A 262 0.28 29.70 -31.81
N ASN A 263 0.66 29.88 -33.07
CA ASN A 263 0.18 31.00 -33.89
C ASN A 263 -1.12 30.62 -34.60
N LYS A 264 -2.08 31.54 -34.62
CA LYS A 264 -3.35 31.39 -35.34
C LYS A 264 -3.42 32.37 -36.51
N LYS A 265 -3.82 31.87 -37.68
CA LYS A 265 -4.11 32.68 -38.85
C LYS A 265 -5.39 33.50 -38.61
N ILE A 266 -5.27 34.82 -38.74
CA ILE A 266 -6.37 35.78 -38.70
C ILE A 266 -6.38 36.61 -40.00
N SER A 267 -7.46 37.33 -40.26
CA SER A 267 -7.60 38.14 -41.50
C SER A 267 -6.51 39.19 -41.67
N SER A 268 -5.93 39.70 -40.56
CA SER A 268 -4.88 40.72 -40.55
C SER A 268 -3.46 40.18 -40.36
N GLY A 269 -3.25 38.85 -40.35
CA GLY A 269 -1.93 38.25 -40.12
C GLY A 269 -1.97 37.02 -39.20
N GLU A 270 -1.08 37.00 -38.21
CA GLU A 270 -0.95 35.91 -37.23
C GLU A 270 -1.15 36.46 -35.81
N ASP A 271 -1.80 35.68 -34.95
CA ASP A 271 -2.01 36.01 -33.54
C ASP A 271 -1.52 34.86 -32.65
N LEU A 272 -0.63 35.18 -31.69
CA LEU A 272 -0.07 34.20 -30.77
C LEU A 272 -1.09 33.85 -29.69
N GLN A 273 -1.57 32.61 -29.72
CA GLN A 273 -2.47 32.08 -28.71
C GLN A 273 -1.67 31.48 -27.55
N ARG A 274 -1.99 31.87 -26.32
CA ARG A 274 -1.48 31.25 -25.09
C ARG A 274 -2.65 30.70 -24.30
N LEU A 275 -2.74 29.39 -24.21
CA LEU A 275 -3.90 28.69 -23.68
C LEU A 275 -3.47 27.63 -22.66
N SER A 276 -4.45 27.13 -21.93
CA SER A 276 -4.27 25.97 -21.06
C SER A 276 -5.46 25.05 -21.19
N LEU A 277 -5.22 23.74 -21.13
CA LEU A 277 -6.28 22.75 -20.97
C LEU A 277 -6.08 22.01 -19.66
N GLU A 278 -7.18 21.53 -19.08
CA GLU A 278 -7.15 20.70 -17.89
C GLU A 278 -7.91 19.39 -18.14
N GLU A 279 -7.29 18.28 -17.78
CA GLU A 279 -7.92 16.96 -17.80
C GLU A 279 -7.96 16.35 -16.41
N LYS A 280 -9.13 15.86 -15.99
CA LYS A 280 -9.29 15.18 -14.69
C LYS A 280 -9.10 13.69 -14.88
N LEU A 281 -8.24 13.08 -14.06
CA LEU A 281 -8.17 11.64 -13.98
C LEU A 281 -9.46 11.11 -13.31
N ALA A 282 -9.99 10.01 -13.83
CA ALA A 282 -11.27 9.47 -13.39
C ALA A 282 -11.21 8.94 -11.95
N GLU A 283 -10.09 8.32 -11.58
CA GLU A 283 -9.86 7.75 -10.26
C GLU A 283 -9.07 8.68 -9.35
N LYS A 284 -9.27 8.51 -8.03
CA LYS A 284 -8.36 9.10 -7.05
C LYS A 284 -7.03 8.35 -7.06
N ILE A 285 -5.95 9.09 -6.83
CA ILE A 285 -4.60 8.56 -6.62
C ILE A 285 -4.30 8.65 -5.12
N ALA A 286 -3.79 7.56 -4.55
CA ALA A 286 -3.31 7.54 -3.17
C ALA A 286 -1.83 7.94 -3.14
N PHE A 287 -1.51 8.94 -2.32
CA PHE A 287 -0.15 9.37 -2.04
C PHE A 287 0.24 8.82 -0.67
N VAL A 288 1.36 8.11 -0.59
CA VAL A 288 1.78 7.41 0.62
C VAL A 288 3.20 7.75 1.04
N LYS A 289 3.51 7.54 2.32
CA LYS A 289 4.88 7.63 2.87
C LYS A 289 5.47 6.22 2.98
N THR A 290 6.65 5.98 2.41
CA THR A 290 7.41 4.71 2.53
C THR A 290 8.76 4.96 3.18
N GLY A 291 9.45 3.90 3.61
CA GLY A 291 10.73 3.96 4.35
C GLY A 291 10.71 3.23 5.70
N GLU A 292 11.67 3.53 6.58
CA GLU A 292 11.75 2.86 7.89
C GLU A 292 10.56 3.25 8.80
N PRO A 293 9.96 2.30 9.54
CA PRO A 293 8.84 2.56 10.46
C PRO A 293 9.09 3.69 11.48
N LYS A 294 10.35 3.91 11.87
CA LYS A 294 10.75 4.99 12.80
C LYS A 294 10.75 6.38 12.15
N GLU A 295 11.01 6.44 10.85
CA GLU A 295 11.05 7.69 10.09
C GLU A 295 9.65 8.10 9.62
N ILE A 296 8.81 7.11 9.36
CA ILE A 296 7.43 7.33 9.00
C ILE A 296 6.64 7.62 10.28
N ASN A 297 6.55 8.90 10.63
CA ASN A 297 5.55 9.39 11.57
C ASN A 297 4.15 9.23 10.95
N CYS A 298 3.64 7.99 10.90
CA CYS A 298 2.19 7.72 10.81
C CYS A 298 1.49 8.06 12.11
N PHE A 299 2.26 8.14 13.19
CA PHE A 299 1.84 8.48 14.54
C PHE A 299 1.92 10.01 14.67
N GLU A 300 0.79 10.72 14.52
CA GLU A 300 0.76 12.15 14.87
C GLU A 300 1.09 12.32 16.36
N LYS A 301 1.99 13.26 16.69
CA LYS A 301 2.26 13.67 18.08
C LYS A 301 1.02 14.28 18.76
#